data_AF-A0A6P0W917-F1
#
_entry.id   AF-A0A6P0W917-F1
#
_cell.length_a   1.000
_cell.length_b   1.000
_cell.length_c   1.000
_cell.angle_alpha   90.00
_cell.angle_beta   90.00
_cell.angle_gamma   90.00
#
_symmetry.space_group_name_H-M   'P 1'
#
loop_
_entity.id
_entity.type
_entity.pdbx_description
1 polymer ?
#
loop_
_entity_poly.entity_id
_entity_poly.type
_entity_poly.pdbx_seq_one_letter_code
_entity_poly.pdbx_strand_id
1 'polypeptide(L)'
;MGCWLAFFLTCFLLGTVGLGWVVNGFLILIAFLIISPVIAWFGVRWWLRRNLVEDKCPVCAYELTGFNNTQCQCPSCGEVLKIEHGHFNRLAAPGTIDVEAVEISVQQIED
;
A
#
# COMPACT_ATOMS: atom_id res chain seq x y z
N MET A 1 17.40 -9.27 63.22
CA MET A 1 18.38 -9.43 62.11
C MET A 1 17.85 -10.19 60.88
N GLY A 2 16.73 -10.94 60.95
CA GLY A 2 16.26 -11.75 59.80
C GLY A 2 15.56 -11.00 58.66
N CYS A 3 14.93 -9.85 58.91
CA CYS A 3 14.13 -9.14 57.88
C CYS A 3 14.98 -8.58 56.73
N TRP A 4 16.17 -8.05 57.04
CA TRP A 4 17.11 -7.56 56.03
C TRP A 4 17.70 -8.71 55.20
N LEU A 5 18.01 -9.84 55.84
CA LEU A 5 18.51 -11.03 55.15
C LEU A 5 17.49 -11.59 54.16
N ALA A 6 16.22 -11.65 54.56
CA ALA A 6 15.12 -12.06 53.69
C ALA A 6 14.95 -11.11 52.48
N PHE A 7 15.13 -9.80 52.68
CA PHE A 7 15.07 -8.81 51.60
C PHE A 7 16.19 -9.00 50.57
N PHE A 8 17.43 -9.15 51.02
CA PHE A 8 18.56 -9.40 50.12
C PHE A 8 18.41 -10.73 49.38
N LEU A 9 17.96 -11.78 50.07
CA LEU A 9 17.75 -13.09 49.48
C LEU A 9 16.62 -13.07 48.44
N THR A 10 15.55 -12.31 48.70
CA THR A 10 14.44 -12.13 47.75
C THR A 10 14.87 -11.31 46.54
N CYS A 11 15.60 -10.21 46.72
CA CYS A 11 16.17 -9.44 45.61
C CYS A 11 17.17 -10.26 44.78
N PHE A 12 17.97 -11.12 45.42
CA PHE A 12 18.91 -11.99 44.72
C PHE A 12 18.21 -13.10 43.93
N LEU A 13 17.16 -13.70 44.49
CA LEU A 13 16.33 -14.68 43.78
C LEU A 13 15.57 -14.03 42.62
N LEU A 14 14.97 -12.86 42.82
CA LEU A 14 14.30 -12.10 41.76
C LEU A 14 15.30 -11.62 40.70
N GLY A 15 16.51 -11.24 41.10
CA GLY A 15 17.59 -10.86 40.19
C GLY A 15 18.02 -12.04 39.32
N THR A 16 18.20 -13.23 39.89
CA THR A 16 18.61 -14.43 39.14
C THR A 16 17.50 -14.99 38.25
N VAL A 17 16.26 -15.02 38.73
CA VAL A 17 15.08 -15.42 37.94
C VAL A 17 14.77 -14.39 36.85
N GLY A 18 14.85 -13.11 37.18
CA GLY A 18 14.63 -11.99 36.26
C GLY A 18 15.72 -11.84 35.21
N LEU A 19 17.00 -12.09 35.55
CA LEU A 19 18.10 -12.04 34.59
C LEU A 19 17.89 -13.04 33.45
N GLY A 20 17.44 -14.25 33.76
CA GLY A 20 17.15 -15.26 32.73
C GLY A 20 16.08 -14.77 31.75
N TRP A 21 15.03 -14.11 32.27
CA TRP A 21 13.97 -13.54 31.43
C TRP A 21 14.45 -12.35 30.59
N VAL A 22 15.22 -11.43 31.19
CA VAL A 22 15.80 -10.26 30.50
C VAL A 22 16.77 -10.68 29.40
N VAL A 23 17.66 -11.64 29.68
CA VAL A 23 18.64 -12.14 28.70
C VAL A 23 17.93 -12.87 27.56
N ASN A 24 16.96 -13.73 27.86
CA ASN A 24 16.20 -14.43 26.82
C ASN A 24 15.38 -13.45 25.96
N GLY A 25 14.71 -12.48 26.58
CA GLY A 25 13.98 -11.44 25.85
C GLY A 25 14.89 -10.58 24.97
N PHE A 26 16.08 -10.22 25.48
CA PHE A 26 17.07 -9.47 24.73
C PHE A 26 17.63 -10.28 23.55
N LEU A 27 17.89 -11.59 23.73
CA LEU A 27 18.30 -12.49 22.65
C LEU A 27 17.22 -12.62 21.57
N ILE A 28 15.95 -12.72 21.94
CA ILE A 28 14.82 -12.75 20.99
C ILE A 28 14.74 -11.43 20.22
N LEU A 29 14.92 -10.28 20.88
CA LEU A 29 14.93 -8.97 20.23
C LEU A 29 16.07 -8.88 19.21
N ILE A 30 17.29 -9.30 19.58
CA ILE A 30 18.43 -9.33 18.65
C ILE A 30 18.13 -10.26 17.47
N ALA A 31 17.62 -11.46 17.72
CA ALA A 31 17.26 -12.38 16.65
C ALA A 31 16.22 -11.76 15.71
N PHE A 32 15.20 -11.09 16.26
CA PHE A 32 14.19 -10.38 15.47
C PHE A 32 14.81 -9.22 14.68
N LEU A 33 15.72 -8.45 15.25
CA LEU A 33 16.44 -7.37 14.54
C LEU A 33 17.25 -7.89 13.35
N ILE A 34 17.83 -9.08 13.46
CA ILE A 34 18.61 -9.70 12.37
C ILE A 34 17.68 -10.33 11.32
N ILE A 35 16.58 -10.96 11.75
CA ILE A 35 15.63 -11.64 10.86
C ILE A 35 14.71 -10.66 10.14
N SER A 36 14.31 -9.58 10.81
CA SER A 36 13.43 -8.53 10.29
C SER A 36 13.85 -7.99 8.92
N PRO A 37 15.10 -7.56 8.67
CA PRO A 37 15.49 -7.06 7.35
C PRO A 37 15.36 -8.12 6.24
N VAL A 38 15.61 -9.40 6.57
CA VAL A 38 15.46 -10.50 5.61
C VAL A 38 13.99 -10.67 5.25
N ILE A 39 13.11 -10.77 6.25
CA ILE A 39 11.67 -10.90 6.03
C ILE A 39 11.12 -9.66 5.30
N ALA A 40 11.53 -8.46 5.70
CA ALA A 40 11.12 -7.21 5.08
C ALA A 40 11.50 -7.18 3.60
N TRP A 41 12.74 -7.58 3.26
CA TRP A 41 13.19 -7.66 1.87
C TRP A 41 12.35 -8.62 1.03
N PHE A 42 12.11 -9.84 1.53
CA PHE A 42 11.28 -10.81 0.83
C PHE A 42 9.81 -10.38 0.73
N GLY A 43 9.26 -9.79 1.79
CA GLY A 43 7.90 -9.28 1.85
C GLY A 43 7.67 -8.15 0.85
N VAL A 44 8.55 -7.14 0.85
CA VAL A 44 8.50 -6.02 -0.11
C VAL A 44 8.67 -6.54 -1.53
N ARG A 45 9.64 -7.42 -1.80
CA ARG A 45 9.85 -7.98 -3.14
C ARG A 45 8.66 -8.80 -3.64
N TRP A 46 8.04 -9.58 -2.76
CA TRP A 46 6.83 -10.34 -3.09
C TRP A 46 5.64 -9.41 -3.35
N TRP A 47 5.45 -8.40 -2.49
CA TRP A 47 4.40 -7.41 -2.63
C TRP A 47 4.54 -6.61 -3.93
N LEU A 48 5.75 -6.12 -4.26
CA LEU A 48 6.01 -5.40 -5.50
C LEU A 48 5.63 -6.25 -6.73
N ARG A 49 5.99 -7.54 -6.77
CA ARG A 49 5.60 -8.40 -7.90
C ARG A 49 4.11 -8.64 -8.04
N ARG A 50 3.33 -8.55 -6.95
CA ARG A 50 1.88 -8.72 -6.97
C ARG A 50 1.14 -7.41 -7.19
N ASN A 51 1.76 -6.29 -6.85
CA ASN A 51 1.12 -4.97 -6.88
C ASN A 51 1.60 -4.09 -8.04
N LEU A 52 2.76 -4.36 -8.65
CA LEU A 52 3.14 -3.72 -9.91
C LEU A 52 2.30 -4.31 -11.04
N VAL A 53 1.67 -3.41 -11.79
CA VAL A 53 0.92 -3.68 -13.00
C VAL A 53 1.63 -2.96 -14.14
N GLU A 54 1.92 -3.70 -15.20
CA GLU A 54 2.53 -3.19 -16.43
C GLU A 54 1.53 -3.40 -17.55
N ASP A 55 1.04 -2.29 -18.11
CA ASP A 55 -0.02 -2.30 -19.11
C ASP A 55 0.05 -0.99 -19.93
N LYS A 56 -0.68 -0.92 -21.03
CA LYS A 56 -0.65 0.21 -21.98
C LYS A 56 -1.70 1.25 -21.63
N CYS A 57 -1.36 2.52 -21.85
CA CYS A 57 -2.35 3.59 -21.78
C CYS A 57 -3.42 3.38 -22.87
N PRO A 58 -4.72 3.35 -22.55
CA PRO A 58 -5.79 3.15 -23.54
C PRO A 58 -5.95 4.32 -24.52
N VAL A 59 -5.29 5.46 -24.27
CA VAL A 59 -5.41 6.69 -25.08
C VAL A 59 -4.26 6.81 -26.08
N CYS A 60 -3.02 6.64 -25.61
CA CYS A 60 -1.81 6.86 -26.43
C CYS A 60 -0.99 5.58 -26.67
N ALA A 61 -1.44 4.42 -26.16
CA ALA A 61 -0.76 3.12 -26.26
C ALA A 61 0.67 3.08 -25.68
N TYR A 62 1.07 4.08 -24.88
CA TYR A 62 2.33 4.10 -24.17
C TYR A 62 2.36 3.05 -23.05
N GLU A 63 3.43 2.27 -22.95
CA GLU A 63 3.63 1.29 -21.87
C GLU A 63 4.05 1.99 -20.58
N LEU A 64 3.28 1.80 -19.51
CA LEU A 64 3.62 2.34 -18.20
C LEU A 64 3.44 1.31 -17.10
N THR A 65 4.26 1.45 -16.07
CA THR A 65 4.17 0.66 -14.84
C THR A 65 3.50 1.49 -13.76
N GLY A 66 2.52 0.91 -13.09
CA GLY A 66 1.87 1.56 -11.95
C GLY A 66 1.49 0.58 -10.86
N PHE A 67 1.14 1.10 -9.69
CA PHE A 67 0.71 0.28 -8.57
C PHE A 67 -0.78 0.00 -8.65
N ASN A 68 -1.18 -1.26 -8.46
CA ASN A 68 -2.58 -1.65 -8.46
C ASN A 68 -3.37 -0.85 -7.40
N ASN A 69 -4.63 -0.50 -7.71
CA ASN A 69 -5.51 0.34 -6.89
C ASN A 69 -5.01 1.77 -6.65
N THR A 70 -4.12 2.29 -7.50
CA THR A 70 -3.69 3.69 -7.44
C THR A 70 -4.17 4.48 -8.67
N GLN A 71 -4.25 5.81 -8.51
CA GLN A 71 -4.49 6.75 -9.59
C GLN A 71 -3.14 7.31 -10.04
N CYS A 72 -2.89 7.28 -11.33
CA CYS A 72 -1.63 7.73 -11.92
C CYS A 72 -1.89 8.52 -13.19
N GLN A 73 -1.11 9.58 -13.41
CA GLN A 73 -1.17 10.37 -14.63
C GLN A 73 -0.20 9.80 -15.66
N CYS A 74 -0.65 9.61 -16.89
CA CYS A 74 0.21 9.13 -17.96
C CYS A 74 1.26 10.20 -18.31
N PRO A 75 2.56 9.87 -18.33
CA PRO A 75 3.62 10.84 -18.65
C PRO A 75 3.61 11.27 -20.13
N SER A 76 2.98 10.50 -21.02
CA SER A 76 2.94 10.79 -22.45
C SER A 76 1.74 11.65 -22.89
N CYS A 77 0.57 11.48 -22.27
CA CYS A 77 -0.66 12.18 -22.67
C CYS A 77 -1.30 13.03 -21.57
N GLY A 78 -0.82 12.94 -20.32
CA GLY A 78 -1.37 13.70 -19.19
C GLY A 78 -2.72 13.20 -18.67
N GLU A 79 -3.26 12.10 -19.22
CA GLU A 79 -4.55 11.53 -18.80
C GLU A 79 -4.45 10.90 -17.41
N VAL A 80 -5.46 11.12 -16.57
CA VAL A 80 -5.55 10.48 -15.26
C VAL A 80 -6.19 9.10 -15.41
N LEU A 81 -5.43 8.07 -15.06
CA LEU A 81 -5.83 6.66 -15.15
C LEU A 81 -5.96 6.06 -13.76
N LYS A 82 -6.91 5.13 -13.60
CA LYS A 82 -7.06 4.28 -12.42
C LYS A 82 -6.69 2.85 -12.79
N ILE A 83 -5.82 2.25 -12.01
CA ILE A 83 -5.44 0.85 -12.20
C ILE A 83 -6.44 -0.03 -11.44
N GLU A 84 -7.26 -0.77 -12.16
CA GLU A 84 -8.19 -1.76 -11.58
C GLU A 84 -7.99 -3.11 -12.24
N HIS A 85 -7.99 -4.17 -11.44
CA HIS A 85 -7.87 -5.56 -11.91
C HIS A 85 -6.64 -5.85 -12.80
N GLY A 86 -5.57 -5.07 -12.66
CA GLY A 86 -4.37 -5.24 -13.50
C GLY A 86 -4.44 -4.53 -14.85
N HIS A 87 -5.40 -3.63 -15.05
CA HIS A 87 -5.54 -2.85 -16.28
C HIS A 87 -5.66 -1.34 -16.01
N PHE A 88 -5.16 -0.53 -16.94
CA PHE A 88 -5.34 0.93 -16.90
C PHE A 88 -6.72 1.32 -17.44
N ASN A 89 -7.59 1.79 -16.56
CA ASN A 89 -8.90 2.33 -16.92
C ASN A 89 -8.90 3.86 -16.76
N ARG A 90 -9.74 4.57 -17.52
CA ARG A 90 -9.96 6.01 -17.29
C ARG A 90 -10.76 6.25 -16.01
N LEU A 91 -10.46 7.34 -15.30
CA LEU A 91 -11.24 7.80 -14.14
C LEU A 91 -12.59 8.43 -14.52
N ALA A 92 -12.76 8.82 -15.79
CA ALA A 92 -13.97 9.45 -16.31
C ALA A 92 -14.87 8.47 -17.06
N ALA A 93 -16.19 8.60 -16.84
CA ALA A 93 -17.23 7.66 -17.22
C ALA A 93 -17.28 7.34 -18.73
N PRO A 94 -17.51 6.07 -19.14
CA PRO A 94 -18.00 5.77 -20.47
C PRO A 94 -19.45 6.30 -20.56
N GLY A 95 -19.59 7.53 -21.05
CA GLY A 95 -20.87 8.23 -21.01
C GLY A 95 -20.89 9.46 -21.89
N THR A 96 -20.42 9.35 -23.13
CA THR A 96 -20.99 10.17 -24.19
C THR A 96 -22.36 9.57 -24.46
N ILE A 97 -23.39 10.02 -23.74
CA ILE A 97 -24.77 9.81 -24.19
C ILE A 97 -24.90 10.63 -25.46
N ASP A 98 -25.28 9.96 -26.54
CA ASP A 98 -25.54 10.54 -27.86
C ASP A 98 -26.38 11.83 -27.71
N VAL A 99 -25.87 12.91 -28.29
CA VAL A 99 -26.66 14.12 -28.49
C VAL A 99 -27.73 13.76 -29.53
N GLU A 100 -28.93 13.39 -29.09
CA GLU A 100 -30.10 13.45 -29.96
C GLU A 100 -30.35 14.92 -30.28
N ALA A 101 -29.89 15.34 -31.46
CA ALA A 101 -30.19 16.63 -32.03
C ALA A 101 -31.71 16.70 -32.28
N VAL A 102 -32.44 17.27 -31.31
CA VAL A 102 -33.81 17.71 -31.55
C VAL A 102 -33.73 18.93 -32.46
N GLU A 103 -34.05 18.75 -33.75
CA GLU A 103 -34.29 19.87 -34.66
C GLU A 103 -35.48 20.68 -34.13
N ILE A 104 -35.17 21.80 -33.48
CA ILE A 104 -36.19 22.79 -33.12
C ILE A 104 -36.53 23.50 -34.42
N SER A 105 -37.66 23.14 -35.03
CA SER A 105 -38.24 23.88 -36.15
C SER A 105 -38.60 25.29 -35.67
N VAL A 106 -37.75 26.27 -35.98
CA VAL A 106 -38.04 27.69 -35.77
C VAL A 106 -39.20 28.04 -36.70
N GLN A 107 -40.40 28.23 -36.14
CA GLN A 107 -41.46 28.93 -36.87
C GLN A 107 -41.04 30.41 -36.96
N GLN A 108 -40.41 30.77 -38.08
CA GLN A 108 -40.33 32.15 -38.51
C GLN A 108 -41.76 32.64 -38.77
N ILE A 109 -42.27 33.44 -37.85
CA ILE A 109 -43.49 34.22 -38.06
C ILE A 109 -43.02 35.50 -38.75
N GLU A 110 -43.15 35.53 -40.07
CA GLU A 110 -42.95 36.72 -40.90
C GLU A 110 -44.26 37.54 -40.95
N ASP A 111 -44.09 38.86 -41.06
CA ASP A 111 -45.02 39.99 -40.86
C ASP A 111 -46.49 39.86 -41.32
#